data_AF-A0A920JQE5-F1
#
_entry.id   AF-A0A920JQE5-F1
#
_cell.length_a   1.000
_cell.length_b   1.000
_cell.length_c   1.000
_cell.angle_alpha   90.00
_cell.angle_beta   90.00
_cell.angle_gamma   90.00
#
_symmetry.space_group_name_H-M   'P 1'
#
loop_
_entity.id
_entity.type
_entity.pdbx_description
1 polymer ?
#
loop_
_entity_poly.entity_id
_entity_poly.type
_entity_poly.pdbx_seq_one_letter_code
_entity_poly.pdbx_strand_id
1 'polypeptide(L)'
;MYFNAIINGLDNIPKKESYDKEFVSDLMNKYSSKTMHDCLREIDHDSFLRINSNDQQRIERAIVVYVSTGKSLSSYFKSSSNIFEKYNFINIKLFTEDRNYIHNKIKMRTLRMFESGLIDEVKDIIKKYPNISKCQSMKSIGYKHIIEYLNNGLKKDDLIDRCVFATRQLAKRQFTWMKNFSYETEIEISSTKNTLKKIEKNLHLEKLM
;
A
#
# COMPACT_ATOMS: atom_id res chain seq x y z
N MET A 1 -0.67 -3.83 -5.60
CA MET A 1 0.67 -4.31 -5.20
C MET A 1 0.68 -5.82 -4.97
N TYR A 2 -0.07 -6.37 -3.99
CA TYR A 2 -0.12 -7.83 -3.76
C TYR A 2 -0.71 -8.61 -4.94
N PHE A 3 -1.87 -8.20 -5.47
CA PHE A 3 -2.44 -8.82 -6.68
C PHE A 3 -1.47 -8.81 -7.87
N ASN A 4 -0.80 -7.69 -8.10
CA ASN A 4 0.23 -7.59 -9.16
C ASN A 4 1.39 -8.56 -8.93
N ALA A 5 1.82 -8.74 -7.68
CA ALA A 5 2.89 -9.68 -7.34
C ALA A 5 2.47 -11.14 -7.49
N ILE A 6 1.20 -11.47 -7.23
CA ILE A 6 0.67 -12.82 -7.49
C ILE A 6 0.60 -13.06 -9.00
N ILE A 7 0.10 -12.07 -9.74
CA ILE A 7 -0.19 -12.20 -11.17
C ILE A 7 1.07 -12.20 -12.02
N ASN A 8 1.86 -11.16 -11.83
CA ASN A 8 3.07 -11.01 -12.60
C ASN A 8 4.23 -11.74 -11.95
N GLY A 9 4.12 -12.25 -10.73
CA GLY A 9 5.26 -12.77 -9.98
C GLY A 9 6.05 -11.66 -9.27
N LEU A 10 7.05 -12.07 -8.49
CA LEU A 10 8.01 -11.18 -7.86
C LEU A 10 9.37 -11.34 -8.51
N ASP A 11 10.03 -10.22 -8.77
CA ASP A 11 11.43 -10.21 -9.15
C ASP A 11 12.27 -10.86 -8.04
N ASN A 12 13.23 -11.68 -8.44
CA ASN A 12 14.12 -12.37 -7.51
C ASN A 12 15.20 -11.42 -6.98
N ILE A 13 14.78 -10.47 -6.15
CA ILE A 13 15.65 -9.50 -5.50
C ILE A 13 16.13 -10.12 -4.18
N PRO A 14 17.46 -10.17 -3.93
CA PRO A 14 18.01 -10.70 -2.68
C PRO A 14 17.39 -10.04 -1.45
N LYS A 15 17.25 -10.83 -0.37
CA LYS A 15 16.81 -10.29 0.91
C LYS A 15 17.84 -9.26 1.40
N LYS A 16 17.32 -8.14 1.89
CA LYS A 16 18.12 -7.03 2.42
C LYS A 16 18.84 -7.47 3.69
N GLU A 17 20.14 -7.21 3.79
CA GLU A 17 20.83 -7.22 5.07
C GLU A 17 20.47 -5.96 5.86
N SER A 18 20.37 -6.07 7.19
CA SER A 18 19.89 -4.96 8.04
C SER A 18 20.88 -3.79 8.06
N TYR A 19 22.18 -4.08 7.99
CA TYR A 19 23.24 -3.08 8.04
C TYR A 19 23.21 -2.12 6.84
N ASP A 20 23.08 -2.64 5.61
CA ASP A 20 23.03 -1.80 4.41
C ASP A 20 21.83 -0.85 4.41
N LYS A 21 20.72 -1.30 4.99
CA LYS A 21 19.53 -0.47 5.12
C LYS A 21 19.74 0.68 6.10
N GLU A 22 20.37 0.42 7.25
CA GLU A 22 20.68 1.45 8.22
C GLU A 22 21.67 2.47 7.63
N PHE A 23 22.74 1.99 6.98
CA PHE A 23 23.69 2.84 6.28
C PHE A 23 23.04 3.75 5.25
N VAL A 24 22.19 3.22 4.37
CA VAL A 24 21.49 4.03 3.36
C VAL A 24 20.48 4.98 4.00
N SER A 25 19.77 4.55 5.07
CA SER A 25 18.87 5.42 5.82
C SER A 25 19.62 6.63 6.41
N ASP A 26 20.83 6.44 6.92
CA ASP A 26 21.67 7.53 7.44
C ASP A 26 22.11 8.49 6.33
N LEU A 27 22.44 7.97 5.15
CA LEU A 27 22.71 8.80 3.98
C LEU A 27 21.49 9.63 3.56
N MET A 28 20.29 9.02 3.54
CA MET A 28 19.04 9.71 3.21
C MET A 28 18.65 10.78 4.24
N ASN A 29 19.14 10.67 5.49
CA ASN A 29 18.99 11.70 6.51
C ASN A 29 19.99 12.85 6.35
N LYS A 30 21.20 12.54 5.86
CA LYS A 30 22.28 13.52 5.65
C LYS A 30 22.12 14.31 4.34
N TYR A 31 21.62 13.67 3.29
CA TYR A 31 21.50 14.24 1.95
C TYR A 31 20.04 14.36 1.51
N SER A 32 19.77 15.33 0.64
CA SER A 32 18.41 15.51 0.11
C SER A 32 17.99 14.33 -0.77
N SER A 33 16.68 14.04 -0.82
CA SER A 33 16.12 13.02 -1.72
C SER A 33 16.53 13.22 -3.18
N LYS A 34 16.67 14.48 -3.62
CA LYS A 34 17.12 14.82 -4.98
C LYS A 34 18.58 14.42 -5.20
N THR A 35 19.46 14.71 -4.24
CA THR A 35 20.87 14.29 -4.29
C THR A 35 20.99 12.77 -4.39
N MET A 36 20.22 12.06 -3.56
CA MET A 36 20.22 10.59 -3.56
C MET A 36 19.60 10.01 -4.84
N HIS A 37 18.61 10.70 -5.43
CA HIS A 37 18.06 10.36 -6.75
C HIS A 37 19.10 10.55 -7.85
N ASP A 38 19.87 11.63 -7.84
CA ASP A 38 20.92 11.87 -8.84
C ASP A 38 22.02 10.78 -8.79
N CYS A 39 22.30 10.18 -7.63
CA CYS A 39 23.19 9.01 -7.54
C CYS A 39 22.70 7.83 -8.37
N LEU A 40 21.38 7.66 -8.56
CA LEU A 40 20.83 6.62 -9.42
C LEU A 40 21.29 6.74 -10.86
N ARG A 41 21.65 7.93 -11.35
CA ARG A 41 22.08 8.12 -12.74
C ARG A 41 23.29 7.27 -13.11
N GLU A 42 24.21 7.10 -12.17
CA GLU A 42 25.45 6.33 -12.35
C GLU A 42 25.26 4.84 -12.03
N ILE A 43 24.46 4.51 -11.00
CA ILE A 43 24.33 3.12 -10.52
C ILE A 43 23.19 2.32 -11.17
N ASP A 44 22.12 3.01 -11.61
CA ASP A 44 20.91 2.43 -12.17
C ASP A 44 20.13 3.46 -13.00
N HIS A 45 20.59 3.71 -14.23
CA HIS A 45 20.00 4.70 -15.13
C HIS A 45 18.50 4.46 -15.39
N ASP A 46 18.09 3.19 -15.52
CA ASP A 46 16.69 2.82 -15.73
C ASP A 46 15.80 3.14 -14.52
N SER A 47 16.33 2.96 -13.30
CA SER A 47 15.64 3.39 -12.08
C SER A 47 15.63 4.91 -11.95
N PHE A 48 16.70 5.60 -12.32
CA PHE A 48 16.77 7.08 -12.33
C PHE A 48 15.65 7.69 -13.18
N LEU A 49 15.45 7.18 -14.40
CA LEU A 49 14.39 7.65 -15.31
C LEU A 49 12.97 7.34 -14.80
N ARG A 50 12.79 6.21 -14.13
CA ARG A 50 11.46 5.70 -13.72
C ARG A 50 11.00 6.22 -12.37
N ILE A 51 11.93 6.46 -11.44
CA ILE A 51 11.63 6.86 -10.07
C ILE A 51 11.59 8.39 -10.01
N ASN A 52 10.52 8.94 -9.44
CA ASN A 52 10.45 10.38 -9.19
C ASN A 52 11.40 10.78 -8.05
N SER A 53 12.08 11.92 -8.18
CA SER A 53 13.04 12.42 -7.17
C SER A 53 12.45 12.66 -5.78
N ASN A 54 11.12 12.77 -5.66
CA ASN A 54 10.41 12.88 -4.39
C ASN A 54 9.99 11.52 -3.79
N ASP A 55 10.16 10.41 -4.51
CA ASP A 55 9.81 9.06 -4.02
C ASP A 55 10.98 8.46 -3.21
N GLN A 56 11.14 8.99 -2.00
CA GLN A 56 12.22 8.64 -1.08
C GLN A 56 12.32 7.11 -0.85
N GLN A 57 11.18 6.42 -0.75
CA GLN A 57 11.16 4.97 -0.51
C GLN A 57 11.70 4.17 -1.70
N ARG A 58 11.36 4.56 -2.94
CA ARG A 58 11.86 3.86 -4.12
C ARG A 58 13.33 4.15 -4.35
N ILE A 59 13.77 5.39 -4.10
CA ILE A 59 15.19 5.79 -4.17
C ILE A 59 16.01 4.98 -3.16
N GLU A 60 15.63 4.99 -1.89
CA GLU A 60 16.28 4.21 -0.83
C GLU A 60 16.34 2.73 -1.20
N ARG A 61 15.25 2.16 -1.72
CA ARG A 61 15.23 0.75 -2.13
C ARG A 61 16.21 0.45 -3.26
N ALA A 62 16.30 1.29 -4.28
CA ALA A 62 17.21 1.08 -5.40
C ALA A 62 18.67 1.11 -4.95
N ILE A 63 19.01 2.08 -4.10
CA ILE A 63 20.37 2.23 -3.55
C ILE A 63 20.71 1.07 -2.62
N VAL A 64 19.81 0.68 -1.70
CA VAL A 64 20.04 -0.48 -0.82
C VAL A 64 20.32 -1.75 -1.63
N VAL A 65 19.56 -2.00 -2.70
CA VAL A 65 19.81 -3.19 -3.55
C VAL A 65 21.19 -3.11 -4.19
N TYR A 66 21.57 -1.95 -4.72
CA TYR A 66 22.90 -1.77 -5.31
C TYR A 66 24.03 -1.95 -4.29
N VAL A 67 23.92 -1.34 -3.11
CA VAL A 67 24.91 -1.49 -2.03
C VAL A 67 25.04 -2.94 -1.57
N SER A 68 23.92 -3.64 -1.36
CA SER A 68 23.93 -5.03 -0.89
C SER A 68 24.42 -6.04 -1.92
N THR A 69 24.25 -5.77 -3.22
CA THR A 69 24.42 -6.80 -4.27
C THR A 69 25.45 -6.46 -5.33
N GLY A 70 25.88 -5.20 -5.41
CA GLY A 70 26.67 -4.64 -6.51
C GLY A 70 25.91 -4.55 -7.84
N LYS A 71 24.62 -4.94 -7.88
CA LYS A 71 23.79 -4.94 -9.08
C LYS A 71 22.68 -3.90 -8.99
N SER A 72 22.36 -3.27 -10.12
CA SER A 72 21.27 -2.31 -10.21
C SER A 72 19.93 -2.97 -9.89
N LEU A 73 18.98 -2.22 -9.30
CA LEU A 73 17.64 -2.72 -9.03
C LEU A 73 16.94 -3.11 -10.35
N SER A 74 17.15 -2.32 -11.41
CA SER A 74 16.63 -2.58 -12.74
C SER A 74 17.04 -3.92 -13.32
N SER A 75 18.25 -4.40 -13.02
CA SER A 75 18.77 -5.68 -13.52
C SER A 75 17.98 -6.90 -13.02
N TYR A 76 17.23 -6.76 -11.93
CA TYR A 76 16.38 -7.81 -11.37
C TYR A 76 14.99 -7.86 -12.00
N PHE A 77 14.57 -6.81 -12.71
CA PHE A 77 13.29 -6.77 -13.40
C PHE A 77 13.39 -7.64 -14.67
N LYS A 78 13.20 -8.95 -14.51
CA LYS A 78 13.01 -9.88 -15.63
C LYS A 78 11.52 -10.07 -15.86
N SER A 79 11.13 -10.45 -17.08
CA SER A 79 9.78 -10.92 -17.37
C SER A 79 9.49 -12.15 -16.51
N SER A 80 8.88 -11.91 -15.36
CA SER A 80 8.47 -12.94 -14.44
C SER A 80 7.35 -13.76 -15.08
N SER A 81 7.36 -15.07 -14.80
CA SER A 81 6.40 -16.02 -15.36
C SER A 81 4.98 -15.55 -15.04
N ASN A 82 4.21 -15.26 -16.08
CA ASN A 82 2.84 -14.81 -15.91
C ASN A 82 2.00 -15.97 -15.37
N ILE A 83 1.45 -15.83 -14.16
CA ILE A 83 0.67 -16.90 -13.53
C ILE A 83 -0.61 -17.22 -14.31
N PHE A 84 -1.08 -16.31 -15.17
CA PHE A 84 -2.19 -16.54 -16.11
C PHE A 84 -1.91 -17.70 -17.08
N GLU A 85 -0.64 -18.08 -17.31
CA GLU A 85 -0.30 -19.26 -18.12
C GLU A 85 -0.60 -20.58 -17.39
N LYS A 86 -0.72 -20.55 -16.06
CA LYS A 86 -0.89 -21.76 -15.22
C LYS A 86 -2.28 -21.89 -14.63
N TYR A 87 -3.01 -20.79 -14.47
CA TYR A 87 -4.33 -20.79 -13.83
C TYR A 87 -5.27 -19.84 -14.55
N ASN A 88 -6.54 -20.23 -14.59
CA ASN A 88 -7.63 -19.37 -15.03
C ASN A 88 -8.10 -18.50 -13.86
N PHE A 89 -7.84 -17.20 -13.93
CA PHE A 89 -8.34 -16.24 -12.95
C PHE A 89 -9.60 -15.57 -13.45
N ILE A 90 -10.51 -15.28 -12.53
CA ILE A 90 -11.64 -14.37 -12.76
C ILE A 90 -11.41 -13.16 -11.87
N ASN A 91 -10.99 -12.04 -12.47
CA ASN A 91 -10.78 -10.79 -11.78
C ASN A 91 -12.09 -9.99 -11.77
N ILE A 92 -12.67 -9.88 -10.57
CA ILE A 92 -13.89 -9.09 -10.36
C ILE A 92 -13.55 -7.76 -9.70
N LYS A 93 -13.92 -6.66 -10.33
CA LYS A 93 -13.84 -5.31 -9.77
C LYS A 93 -15.17 -4.89 -9.20
N LEU A 94 -15.18 -4.63 -7.89
CA LEU A 94 -16.32 -4.00 -7.21
C LEU A 94 -16.00 -2.51 -7.06
N PHE A 95 -16.83 -1.64 -7.62
CA PHE A 95 -16.56 -0.21 -7.65
C PHE A 95 -17.82 0.64 -7.53
N THR A 96 -17.66 1.94 -7.31
CA THR A 96 -18.71 2.95 -7.47
C THR A 96 -18.06 4.23 -7.94
N GLU A 97 -18.71 4.95 -8.84
CA GLU A 97 -18.24 6.26 -9.29
C GLU A 97 -18.63 7.39 -8.34
N ASP A 98 -19.59 7.13 -7.43
CA ASP A 98 -20.03 8.08 -6.43
C ASP A 98 -18.97 8.26 -5.34
N ARG A 99 -18.15 9.29 -5.53
CA ARG A 99 -17.11 9.69 -4.55
C ARG A 99 -17.72 10.09 -3.22
N ASN A 100 -18.91 10.69 -3.20
CA ASN A 100 -19.57 11.11 -1.97
C ASN A 100 -20.00 9.89 -1.16
N TYR A 101 -20.55 8.87 -1.82
CA TYR A 101 -20.85 7.59 -1.19
C TYR A 101 -19.61 6.97 -0.51
N ILE A 102 -18.48 6.89 -1.22
CA ILE A 102 -17.22 6.35 -0.66
C ILE A 102 -16.75 7.20 0.53
N HIS A 103 -16.75 8.52 0.39
CA HIS A 103 -16.32 9.43 1.45
C HIS A 103 -17.20 9.32 2.71
N ASN A 104 -18.51 9.15 2.53
CA ASN A 104 -19.46 8.95 3.63
C ASN A 104 -19.25 7.59 4.30
N LYS A 105 -19.11 6.51 3.53
CA LYS A 105 -18.80 5.18 4.07
C LYS A 105 -17.49 5.16 4.85
N ILE A 106 -16.45 5.82 4.35
CA ILE A 106 -15.16 5.95 5.04
C ILE A 106 -15.35 6.70 6.37
N LYS A 107 -16.06 7.84 6.37
CA LYS A 107 -16.31 8.61 7.60
C LYS A 107 -17.06 7.77 8.63
N MET A 108 -18.18 7.16 8.25
CA MET A 108 -18.99 6.33 9.14
C MET A 108 -18.23 5.12 9.69
N ARG A 109 -17.46 4.43 8.84
CA ARG A 109 -16.62 3.29 9.28
C ARG A 109 -15.56 3.74 10.27
N THR A 110 -14.92 4.88 10.01
CA THR A 110 -13.88 5.42 10.90
C THR A 110 -14.47 5.78 12.26
N LEU A 111 -15.59 6.51 12.30
CA LEU A 111 -16.29 6.83 13.56
C LEU A 111 -16.61 5.56 14.37
N ARG A 112 -17.17 4.53 13.72
CA ARG A 112 -17.46 3.25 14.38
C ARG A 112 -16.22 2.58 14.98
N MET A 113 -15.07 2.64 14.32
CA MET A 113 -13.82 2.09 14.87
C MET A 113 -13.42 2.83 16.15
N PHE A 114 -13.54 4.16 16.17
CA PHE A 114 -13.25 4.96 17.38
C PHE A 114 -14.25 4.69 18.50
N GLU A 115 -15.54 4.58 18.19
CA GLU A 115 -16.59 4.18 19.14
C GLU A 115 -16.35 2.77 19.70
N SER A 116 -15.78 1.87 18.90
CA SER A 116 -15.45 0.49 19.28
C SER A 116 -14.12 0.37 20.03
N GLY A 117 -13.48 1.47 20.44
CA GLY A 117 -12.29 1.43 21.30
C GLY A 117 -10.94 1.35 20.57
N LEU A 118 -10.83 1.81 19.32
CA LEU A 118 -9.56 1.81 18.57
C LEU A 118 -8.39 2.49 19.31
N ILE A 119 -8.65 3.55 20.07
CA ILE A 119 -7.60 4.23 20.85
C ILE A 119 -7.05 3.30 21.95
N ASP A 120 -7.93 2.59 22.63
CA ASP A 120 -7.56 1.71 23.74
C ASP A 120 -6.84 0.47 23.22
N GLU A 121 -7.29 -0.10 22.09
CA GLU A 121 -6.56 -1.16 21.38
C GLU A 121 -5.10 -0.78 21.11
N VAL A 122 -4.86 0.43 20.56
CA VAL A 122 -3.50 0.89 20.25
C VAL A 122 -2.67 1.10 21.51
N LYS A 123 -3.26 1.69 22.57
CA LYS A 123 -2.57 1.86 23.87
C LYS A 123 -2.16 0.50 24.44
N ASP A 124 -3.04 -0.48 24.41
CA ASP A 124 -2.78 -1.82 24.94
C ASP A 124 -1.67 -2.52 24.16
N ILE A 125 -1.65 -2.40 22.83
CA ILE A 125 -0.59 -2.95 21.98
C ILE A 125 0.77 -2.32 22.32
N ILE A 126 0.85 -1.00 22.46
CA ILE A 126 2.11 -0.30 22.80
C ILE A 126 2.59 -0.71 24.20
N LYS A 127 1.66 -0.78 25.16
CA LYS A 127 1.96 -1.22 26.53
C LYS A 127 2.49 -2.64 26.56
N LYS A 128 1.89 -3.55 25.79
CA LYS A 128 2.29 -4.96 25.71
C LYS A 128 3.61 -5.16 24.96
N TYR A 129 3.91 -4.31 23.98
CA TYR A 129 5.08 -4.44 23.13
C TYR A 129 5.83 -3.10 22.98
N PRO A 130 6.76 -2.76 23.91
CA PRO A 130 7.39 -1.44 23.96
C PRO A 130 8.12 -1.00 22.67
N ASN A 131 8.63 -1.95 21.88
CA ASN A 131 9.36 -1.67 20.64
C ASN A 131 8.49 -1.70 19.37
N ILE A 132 7.17 -1.89 19.49
CA ILE A 132 6.30 -2.12 18.33
C ILE A 132 6.05 -0.87 17.49
N SER A 133 6.27 0.33 18.06
CA SER A 133 6.05 1.61 17.38
C SER A 133 6.85 1.74 16.07
N LYS A 134 8.00 1.07 15.96
CA LYS A 134 8.84 1.03 14.75
C LYS A 134 8.40 -0.01 13.71
N CYS A 135 7.52 -0.93 14.08
CA CYS A 135 7.09 -2.03 13.21
C CYS A 135 6.20 -1.54 12.05
N GLN A 136 6.25 -2.26 10.92
CA GLN A 136 5.48 -1.91 9.73
C GLN A 136 3.97 -1.92 9.98
N SER A 137 3.48 -2.79 10.87
CA SER A 137 2.06 -2.85 11.27
C SER A 137 1.57 -1.53 11.85
N MET A 138 2.38 -0.86 12.66
CA MET A 138 2.05 0.41 13.31
C MET A 138 2.02 1.60 12.35
N LYS A 139 2.50 1.45 11.11
CA LYS A 139 2.43 2.48 10.07
C LYS A 139 1.06 2.53 9.36
N SER A 140 0.14 1.62 9.70
CA SER A 140 -1.21 1.57 9.14
C SER A 140 -2.02 2.83 9.49
N ILE A 141 -2.96 3.20 8.61
CA ILE A 141 -3.91 4.30 8.87
C ILE A 141 -4.76 3.95 10.10
N GLY A 142 -5.08 4.94 10.94
CA GLY A 142 -5.57 4.70 12.31
C GLY A 142 -4.42 4.59 13.30
N TYR A 143 -3.71 3.46 13.31
CA TYR A 143 -2.62 3.17 14.26
C TYR A 143 -1.55 4.27 14.30
N LYS A 144 -0.97 4.63 13.15
CA LYS A 144 0.05 5.68 13.06
C LYS A 144 -0.45 7.01 13.63
N HIS A 145 -1.70 7.36 13.35
CA HIS A 145 -2.28 8.63 13.77
C HIS A 145 -2.54 8.65 15.27
N ILE A 146 -2.97 7.52 15.84
CA ILE A 146 -3.15 7.37 17.28
C ILE A 146 -1.81 7.43 17.99
N ILE A 147 -0.76 6.78 17.48
CA ILE A 147 0.60 6.90 18.04
C ILE A 147 1.06 8.36 18.03
N GLU A 148 0.88 9.08 16.92
CA GLU A 148 1.20 10.52 16.84
C GLU A 148 0.37 11.35 17.83
N TYR A 149 -0.93 11.04 17.99
CA TYR A 149 -1.80 11.67 18.97
C TYR A 149 -1.33 11.44 20.41
N LEU A 150 -0.94 10.21 20.75
CA LEU A 150 -0.44 9.84 22.08
C LEU A 150 0.89 10.54 22.39
N ASN A 151 1.75 10.74 21.38
CA ASN A 151 3.05 11.39 21.56
C ASN A 151 2.96 12.92 21.59
N ASN A 152 2.08 13.52 20.79
CA ASN A 152 2.09 14.97 20.51
C ASN A 152 0.86 15.73 21.06
N GLY A 153 -0.06 15.04 21.75
CA GLY A 153 -1.19 15.69 22.43
C GLY A 153 -2.19 16.40 21.51
N LEU A 154 -2.36 15.93 20.27
CA LEU A 154 -3.36 16.47 19.32
C LEU A 154 -4.78 16.39 19.90
N LYS A 155 -5.73 17.22 19.43
CA LYS A 155 -7.14 17.05 19.83
C LYS A 155 -7.75 15.80 19.17
N LYS A 156 -8.72 15.18 19.85
CA LYS A 156 -9.37 13.94 19.38
C LYS A 156 -10.13 14.13 18.06
N ASP A 157 -10.77 15.27 17.85
CA ASP A 157 -11.49 15.54 16.60
C ASP A 157 -10.53 15.66 15.41
N ASP A 158 -9.38 16.32 15.62
CA ASP A 158 -8.31 16.40 14.61
C ASP A 158 -7.77 15.01 14.24
N LEU A 159 -7.73 14.08 15.19
CA LEU A 159 -7.30 12.70 14.95
C LEU A 159 -8.28 11.95 14.04
N ILE A 160 -9.59 12.06 14.26
CA ILE A 160 -10.60 11.39 13.44
C ILE A 160 -10.55 11.92 12.01
N ASP A 161 -10.51 13.25 11.85
CA ASP A 161 -10.48 13.87 10.53
C ASP A 161 -9.22 13.51 9.75
N ARG A 162 -8.06 13.43 10.42
CA ARG A 162 -6.82 12.91 9.82
C ARG A 162 -6.95 11.46 9.37
N CYS A 163 -7.55 10.59 10.18
CA CYS A 163 -7.79 9.19 9.80
C CYS A 163 -8.72 9.08 8.59
N VAL A 164 -9.80 9.88 8.56
CA VAL A 164 -10.73 9.93 7.44
C VAL A 164 -10.02 10.41 6.17
N PHE A 165 -9.27 11.50 6.26
CA PHE A 165 -8.50 12.06 5.15
C PHE A 165 -7.50 11.04 4.59
N ALA A 166 -6.67 10.44 5.46
CA ALA A 166 -5.70 9.43 5.06
C ALA A 166 -6.38 8.22 4.39
N THR A 167 -7.52 7.77 4.92
CA THR A 167 -8.28 6.66 4.34
C THR A 167 -8.86 7.02 2.97
N ARG A 168 -9.33 8.26 2.76
CA ARG A 168 -9.77 8.74 1.43
C ARG A 168 -8.61 8.74 0.44
N GLN A 169 -7.42 9.16 0.86
CA GLN A 169 -6.22 9.12 0.00
C GLN A 169 -5.77 7.69 -0.30
N LEU A 170 -5.95 6.75 0.63
CA LEU A 170 -5.76 5.32 0.35
C LEU A 170 -6.78 4.82 -0.67
N ALA A 171 -8.07 5.10 -0.47
CA ALA A 171 -9.13 4.71 -1.40
C ALA A 171 -8.88 5.26 -2.81
N LYS A 172 -8.53 6.56 -2.93
CA LYS A 172 -8.15 7.17 -4.22
C LYS A 172 -7.01 6.41 -4.89
N ARG A 173 -5.96 6.07 -4.14
CA ARG A 173 -4.82 5.29 -4.66
C ARG A 173 -5.24 3.88 -5.10
N GLN A 174 -6.14 3.22 -4.36
CA GLN A 174 -6.71 1.93 -4.74
C GLN A 174 -7.52 2.04 -6.04
N PHE A 175 -8.36 3.06 -6.19
CA PHE A 175 -9.08 3.34 -7.43
C PHE A 175 -8.14 3.60 -8.60
N THR A 176 -7.09 4.41 -8.42
CA THR A 176 -6.08 4.64 -9.45
C THR A 176 -5.39 3.34 -9.85
N TRP A 177 -5.04 2.49 -8.88
CA TRP A 177 -4.44 1.19 -9.17
C TRP A 177 -5.41 0.27 -9.94
N MET A 178 -6.69 0.28 -9.58
CA MET A 178 -7.73 -0.48 -10.29
C MET A 178 -7.88 -0.02 -11.74
N LYS A 179 -7.68 1.25 -12.09
CA LYS A 179 -7.78 1.69 -13.49
C LYS A 179 -6.75 1.06 -14.43
N ASN A 180 -5.63 0.58 -13.88
CA ASN A 180 -4.51 0.04 -14.67
C ASN A 180 -4.49 -1.49 -14.68
N PHE A 181 -5.63 -2.12 -14.43
CA PHE A 181 -5.74 -3.57 -14.26
C PHE A 181 -6.89 -4.10 -15.12
N SER A 182 -6.72 -5.31 -15.66
CA SER A 182 -7.74 -5.94 -16.51
C SER A 182 -8.72 -6.74 -15.66
N TYR A 183 -10.01 -6.61 -15.96
CA TYR A 183 -11.09 -7.28 -15.25
C TYR A 183 -12.03 -7.93 -16.23
N GLU A 184 -12.36 -9.20 -16.00
CA GLU A 184 -13.38 -9.92 -16.75
C GLU A 184 -14.79 -9.51 -16.31
N THR A 185 -14.94 -9.01 -15.08
CA THR A 185 -16.24 -8.56 -14.56
C THR A 185 -16.09 -7.29 -13.73
N GLU A 186 -16.87 -6.27 -14.06
CA GLU A 186 -16.99 -5.06 -13.26
C GLU A 186 -18.41 -4.91 -12.72
N ILE A 187 -18.52 -4.64 -11.42
CA ILE A 187 -19.81 -4.54 -10.73
C ILE A 187 -19.88 -3.21 -9.99
N GLU A 188 -20.80 -2.36 -10.44
CA GLU A 188 -21.12 -1.13 -9.74
C GLU A 188 -21.96 -1.42 -8.49
N ILE A 189 -21.46 -0.98 -7.34
CA ILE A 189 -22.08 -1.13 -6.04
C ILE A 189 -22.94 0.11 -5.75
N SER A 190 -24.17 0.10 -6.26
CA SER A 190 -25.19 1.09 -5.89
C SER A 190 -26.06 0.62 -4.70
N SER A 191 -26.16 -0.70 -4.45
CA SER A 191 -26.81 -1.31 -3.26
C SER A 191 -26.43 -2.79 -3.06
N THR A 192 -26.31 -3.25 -1.81
CA THR A 192 -25.77 -4.58 -1.43
C THR A 192 -26.59 -5.77 -1.94
N LYS A 193 -27.93 -5.67 -1.98
CA LYS A 193 -28.80 -6.79 -2.41
C LYS A 193 -28.69 -7.09 -3.91
N ASN A 194 -28.40 -6.08 -4.73
CA ASN A 194 -28.26 -6.26 -6.18
C ASN A 194 -26.84 -6.73 -6.56
N THR A 195 -25.84 -6.45 -5.71
CA THR A 195 -24.44 -6.84 -5.95
C THR A 195 -24.23 -8.36 -5.87
N LEU A 196 -24.79 -9.04 -4.88
CA LEU A 196 -24.62 -10.51 -4.73
C LEU A 196 -25.18 -11.28 -5.93
N LYS A 197 -26.42 -10.97 -6.34
CA LYS A 197 -27.04 -11.57 -7.53
C LYS A 197 -26.22 -11.33 -8.81
N LYS A 198 -25.62 -10.15 -8.94
CA LYS A 198 -24.72 -9.84 -10.06
C LYS A 198 -23.45 -10.69 -10.00
N ILE A 199 -22.88 -10.92 -8.82
CA ILE A 199 -21.69 -11.78 -8.66
C ILE A 199 -22.04 -13.23 -9.02
N GLU A 200 -23.12 -13.77 -8.46
CA GLU A 200 -23.58 -15.15 -8.69
C GLU A 200 -23.83 -15.44 -10.18
N LYS A 201 -24.52 -14.52 -10.87
CA LYS A 201 -24.76 -14.60 -12.32
C LYS A 201 -23.47 -14.59 -13.14
N ASN A 202 -22.51 -13.72 -12.80
CA ASN A 202 -21.26 -13.58 -13.54
C ASN A 202 -20.28 -14.74 -13.29
N LEU A 203 -20.36 -15.39 -12.13
CA LEU A 203 -19.56 -16.59 -11.83
C LEU A 203 -20.20 -17.88 -12.36
N HIS A 204 -21.35 -17.80 -13.04
CA HIS A 204 -22.13 -18.96 -13.50
C HIS A 204 -22.42 -19.99 -12.39
N LEU A 205 -22.45 -19.57 -11.12
CA LEU A 205 -22.70 -20.47 -9.98
C LEU A 205 -24.10 -21.07 -10.04
N GLU A 206 -25.05 -20.39 -10.68
CA GLU A 206 -26.40 -20.89 -10.95
C GLU A 206 -26.43 -22.14 -11.86
N LYS A 207 -25.34 -22.45 -12.58
CA LYS A 207 -25.22 -23.68 -13.40
C LYS A 207 -24.56 -24.84 -12.66
N LEU A 208 -24.01 -24.58 -11.47
CA LEU A 208 -23.34 -25.57 -10.62
C LEU A 208 -24.21 -26.03 -9.43
N MET A 209 -25.39 -25.42 -9.26
CA MET A 209 -26.48 -25.82 -8.36
C MET A 209 -27.59 -26.50 -9.14
#